data_AF-A0A2U2N3B2-F1
#
_entry.id   AF-A0A2U2N3B2-F1
#
_cell.length_a   1.000
_cell.length_b   1.000
_cell.length_c   1.000
_cell.angle_alpha   90.00
_cell.angle_beta   90.00
_cell.angle_gamma   90.00
#
_symmetry.space_group_name_H-M   'P 1'
#
loop_
_entity.id
_entity.type
_entity.pdbx_description
1 polymer ?
#
loop_
_entity_poly.entity_id
_entity_poly.type
_entity_poly.pdbx_seq_one_letter_code
_entity_poly.pdbx_strand_id
1 'polypeptide(L)'
;MRCLPTTLALLVLALPAAAVERSEEVDFEVEIVAEGLEHPWALAFLPDGDMLVTERPGRLLRVAPNGSSEVIGGVPEVMARNQGGLLDVALHPDFADNRLVYLSYSEPRRGGSVTAVGRGALRNGALTDFEVIFRATPPVDSSKHFGSRLAFDGDGYLFVTSGERGRREHAQAMDKYHGKVIRLLPDGSIPDGNPYVGQQGVQPGIYSYGHRNPQGMIVHPPSGRIWVNEHGPRGGDEVNIVEPGGNYGWPEVTYGREYYGPEIGPDTRPDVVDPIHQWTPSIAPSGMAWYQGDAFPDWRGDLFVGALALTHLARLELDGERVVGEERLLEDRNWRIRDVRAGPDGMIYLLVDAADAPLVRLVPADGA
;
A
#
# COMPACT_ATOMS: atom_id res chain seq x y z
N MET A 1 20.86 -71.68 -11.68
CA MET A 1 20.85 -70.21 -11.73
C MET A 1 19.42 -69.75 -11.53
N ARG A 2 19.07 -69.22 -10.35
CA ARG A 2 17.72 -68.73 -10.04
C ARG A 2 17.74 -67.20 -10.14
N CYS A 3 17.00 -66.65 -11.10
CA CYS A 3 16.76 -65.22 -11.22
C CYS A 3 15.81 -64.78 -10.10
N LEU A 4 16.23 -63.83 -9.26
CA LEU A 4 15.33 -63.10 -8.38
C LEU A 4 14.73 -61.91 -9.14
N PRO A 5 13.42 -61.62 -8.98
CA PRO A 5 12.82 -60.42 -9.54
C PRO A 5 13.15 -59.23 -8.65
N THR A 6 13.67 -58.17 -9.24
CA THR A 6 13.90 -56.89 -8.56
C THR A 6 12.58 -56.12 -8.54
N THR A 7 11.90 -56.10 -7.39
CA THR A 7 10.70 -55.29 -7.18
C THR A 7 11.13 -53.84 -6.98
N LEU A 8 10.86 -52.97 -7.96
CA LEU A 8 11.07 -51.53 -7.84
C LEU A 8 9.95 -50.95 -6.96
N ALA A 9 10.28 -50.56 -5.73
CA ALA A 9 9.35 -49.85 -4.86
C ALA A 9 9.23 -48.39 -5.33
N LEU A 10 8.05 -48.01 -5.85
CA LEU A 10 7.72 -46.61 -6.10
C LEU A 10 7.52 -45.92 -4.74
N LEU A 11 8.46 -45.06 -4.35
CA LEU A 11 8.29 -44.18 -3.20
C LEU A 11 7.44 -42.99 -3.65
N VAL A 12 6.15 -43.02 -3.33
CA VAL A 12 5.28 -41.85 -3.49
C VAL A 12 5.60 -40.89 -2.35
N LEU A 13 6.34 -39.81 -2.63
CA LEU A 13 6.44 -38.69 -1.71
C LEU A 13 5.09 -37.99 -1.66
N ALA A 14 4.35 -38.17 -0.56
CA ALA A 14 3.23 -37.32 -0.25
C ALA A 14 3.78 -35.94 0.11
N LEU A 15 3.50 -34.94 -0.73
CA LEU A 15 3.72 -33.54 -0.36
C LEU A 15 2.83 -33.25 0.86
N PRO A 16 3.32 -32.52 1.87
CA PRO A 16 2.46 -32.09 2.97
C PRO A 16 1.34 -31.24 2.37
N ALA A 17 0.08 -31.58 2.68
CA ALA A 17 -1.05 -30.73 2.35
C ALA A 17 -0.83 -29.37 2.99
N ALA A 18 -1.12 -28.28 2.25
CA ALA A 18 -1.05 -26.94 2.82
C ALA A 18 -1.99 -26.88 4.04
N ALA A 19 -1.55 -26.17 5.09
CA ALA A 19 -2.38 -26.02 6.28
C ALA A 19 -3.56 -25.11 5.93
N VAL A 20 -4.78 -25.60 6.15
CA VAL A 20 -6.00 -24.80 6.04
C VAL A 20 -6.06 -23.84 7.23
N GLU A 21 -6.11 -22.56 6.91
CA GLU A 21 -6.42 -21.46 7.82
C GLU A 21 -7.94 -21.28 7.90
N ARG A 22 -8.43 -20.84 9.05
CA ARG A 22 -9.85 -20.58 9.27
C ARG A 22 -10.07 -19.14 9.67
N SER A 23 -11.03 -18.50 9.03
CA SER A 23 -11.62 -17.23 9.47
C SER A 23 -13.03 -17.46 10.03
N GLU A 24 -13.68 -16.38 10.47
CA GLU A 24 -15.08 -16.39 10.89
C GLU A 24 -16.04 -16.80 9.77
N GLU A 25 -15.71 -16.47 8.51
CA GLU A 25 -16.60 -16.64 7.35
C GLU A 25 -16.13 -17.71 6.36
N VAL A 26 -14.81 -17.86 6.15
CA VAL A 26 -14.24 -18.78 5.14
C VAL A 26 -13.02 -19.56 5.66
N ASP A 27 -12.83 -20.75 5.10
CA ASP A 27 -11.60 -21.53 5.21
C ASP A 27 -10.72 -21.29 3.97
N PHE A 28 -9.42 -21.08 4.15
CA PHE A 28 -8.49 -20.73 3.06
C PHE A 28 -7.11 -21.34 3.29
N GLU A 29 -6.31 -21.40 2.23
CA GLU A 29 -4.91 -21.82 2.28
C GLU A 29 -4.00 -20.63 1.95
N VAL A 30 -2.79 -20.65 2.51
CA VAL A 30 -1.75 -19.66 2.23
C VAL A 30 -0.72 -20.29 1.31
N GLU A 31 -0.69 -19.84 0.06
CA GLU A 31 0.28 -20.29 -0.93
C GLU A 31 1.42 -19.28 -1.08
N ILE A 32 2.66 -19.77 -1.11
CA ILE A 32 3.83 -18.95 -1.43
C ILE A 32 3.96 -18.85 -2.94
N VAL A 33 3.91 -17.62 -3.45
CA VAL A 33 4.09 -17.30 -4.87
C VAL A 33 5.56 -17.10 -5.20
N ALA A 34 6.27 -16.30 -4.38
CA ALA A 34 7.69 -16.05 -4.53
C ALA A 34 8.37 -15.89 -3.16
N GLU A 35 9.66 -16.15 -3.09
CA GLU A 35 10.50 -16.01 -1.90
C GLU A 35 11.75 -15.18 -2.21
N GLY A 36 12.54 -14.80 -1.20
CA GLY A 36 13.80 -14.09 -1.42
C GLY A 36 13.65 -12.60 -1.73
N LEU A 37 12.47 -12.01 -1.50
CA LEU A 37 12.23 -10.59 -1.70
C LEU A 37 12.83 -9.78 -0.54
N GLU A 38 13.53 -8.70 -0.86
CA GLU A 38 14.19 -7.82 0.11
C GLU A 38 13.34 -6.59 0.39
N HIS A 39 12.60 -6.62 1.49
CA HIS A 39 11.67 -5.56 1.90
C HIS A 39 10.74 -5.11 0.75
N PRO A 40 9.97 -6.04 0.15
CA PRO A 40 9.04 -5.69 -0.90
C PRO A 40 8.00 -4.69 -0.36
N TRP A 41 7.64 -3.67 -1.15
CA TRP A 41 6.83 -2.55 -0.68
C TRP A 41 5.45 -2.47 -1.33
N ALA A 42 5.37 -2.70 -2.64
CA ALA A 42 4.13 -2.70 -3.38
C ALA A 42 4.10 -3.71 -4.52
N LEU A 43 2.88 -4.08 -4.91
CA LEU A 43 2.59 -4.96 -6.02
C LEU A 43 1.56 -4.34 -6.98
N ALA A 44 1.79 -4.52 -8.29
CA ALA A 44 0.83 -4.21 -9.34
C ALA A 44 0.73 -5.36 -10.36
N PHE A 45 -0.48 -5.82 -10.68
CA PHE A 45 -0.69 -6.89 -11.66
C PHE A 45 -0.57 -6.37 -13.08
N LEU A 46 0.21 -7.06 -13.91
CA LEU A 46 0.29 -6.85 -15.35
C LEU A 46 -0.84 -7.61 -16.06
N PRO A 47 -1.29 -7.15 -17.25
CA PRO A 47 -2.35 -7.81 -18.01
C PRO A 47 -2.04 -9.25 -18.46
N ASP A 48 -0.77 -9.64 -18.46
CA ASP A 48 -0.32 -10.99 -18.80
C ASP A 48 -0.28 -11.95 -17.60
N GLY A 49 -0.69 -11.48 -16.42
CA GLY A 49 -0.75 -12.26 -15.18
C GLY A 49 0.51 -12.16 -14.32
N ASP A 50 1.59 -11.57 -14.83
CA ASP A 50 2.77 -11.28 -14.02
C ASP A 50 2.52 -10.11 -13.07
N MET A 51 3.41 -9.91 -12.12
CA MET A 51 3.33 -8.85 -11.12
C MET A 51 4.58 -7.99 -11.19
N LEU A 52 4.42 -6.67 -11.14
CA LEU A 52 5.50 -5.77 -10.78
C LEU A 52 5.58 -5.66 -9.26
N VAL A 53 6.76 -5.89 -8.70
CA VAL A 53 7.01 -5.80 -7.25
C VAL A 53 8.16 -4.84 -7.01
N THR A 54 7.92 -3.81 -6.20
CA THR A 54 8.99 -2.91 -5.74
C THR A 54 9.64 -3.46 -4.50
N GLU A 55 10.96 -3.34 -4.42
CA GLU A 55 11.75 -3.61 -3.23
C GLU A 55 12.36 -2.32 -2.72
N ARG A 56 12.14 -2.03 -1.43
CA ARG A 56 12.54 -0.77 -0.80
C ARG A 56 14.01 -0.39 -1.03
N PRO A 57 14.99 -1.31 -1.08
CA PRO A 57 16.38 -0.98 -1.40
C PRO A 57 16.61 -0.31 -2.77
N GLY A 58 15.64 -0.38 -3.71
CA GLY A 58 15.73 0.33 -4.99
C GLY A 58 15.57 -0.55 -6.23
N ARG A 59 14.96 -1.74 -6.12
CA ARG A 59 14.78 -2.66 -7.26
C ARG A 59 13.30 -2.77 -7.62
N LEU A 60 13.01 -2.79 -8.91
CA LEU A 60 11.72 -3.22 -9.44
C LEU A 60 11.90 -4.62 -10.02
N LEU A 61 11.05 -5.54 -9.61
CA LEU A 61 11.03 -6.91 -10.12
C LEU A 61 9.78 -7.11 -10.96
N ARG A 62 9.88 -7.97 -11.98
CA ARG A 62 8.75 -8.65 -12.57
C ARG A 62 8.74 -10.08 -12.03
N VAL A 63 7.63 -10.48 -11.42
CA VAL A 63 7.44 -11.78 -10.77
C VAL A 63 6.32 -12.50 -11.48
N ALA A 64 6.60 -13.68 -12.03
CA ALA A 64 5.60 -14.52 -12.67
C ALA A 64 4.82 -15.34 -11.63
N PRO A 65 3.59 -15.81 -11.94
CA PRO A 65 2.80 -16.65 -11.04
C PRO A 65 3.48 -17.96 -10.59
N ASN A 66 4.49 -18.43 -11.34
CA ASN A 66 5.30 -19.60 -10.98
C ASN A 66 6.46 -19.28 -10.02
N GLY A 67 6.56 -18.03 -9.55
CA GLY A 67 7.58 -17.56 -8.62
C GLY A 67 8.90 -17.13 -9.23
N SER A 68 9.12 -17.35 -10.54
CA SER A 68 10.31 -16.82 -11.21
C SER A 68 10.26 -15.29 -11.27
N SER A 69 11.43 -14.65 -11.08
CA SER A 69 11.53 -13.19 -11.08
C SER A 69 12.71 -12.68 -11.89
N GLU A 70 12.55 -11.48 -12.46
CA GLU A 70 13.58 -10.75 -13.16
C GLU A 70 13.63 -9.28 -12.71
N VAL A 71 14.83 -8.69 -12.70
CA VAL A 71 15.02 -7.29 -12.35
C VAL A 71 14.69 -6.42 -13.56
N ILE A 72 13.83 -5.43 -13.35
CA ILE A 72 13.50 -4.40 -14.34
C ILE A 72 14.49 -3.24 -14.22
N GLY A 73 15.16 -2.92 -15.33
CA GLY A 73 16.09 -1.80 -15.43
C GLY A 73 15.41 -0.43 -15.55
N GLY A 74 16.18 0.65 -15.51
CA GLY A 74 15.68 2.01 -15.75
C GLY A 74 14.90 2.64 -14.59
N VAL A 75 14.95 2.03 -13.40
CA VAL A 75 14.41 2.61 -12.17
C VAL A 75 15.26 3.80 -11.68
N PRO A 76 14.66 4.81 -11.03
CA PRO A 76 15.39 5.98 -10.55
C PRO A 76 16.31 5.66 -9.37
N GLU A 77 17.32 6.51 -9.14
CA GLU A 77 18.10 6.49 -7.90
C GLU A 77 17.20 6.85 -6.70
N VAL A 78 17.32 6.08 -5.61
CA VAL A 78 16.53 6.26 -4.39
C VAL A 78 17.42 6.46 -3.17
N MET A 79 16.93 7.23 -2.19
CA MET A 79 17.52 7.28 -0.84
C MET A 79 16.91 6.17 0.02
N ALA A 80 17.46 4.96 -0.10
CA ALA A 80 17.07 3.81 0.72
C ALA A 80 17.59 3.94 2.15
N ARG A 81 16.77 4.50 3.05
CA ARG A 81 17.11 4.70 4.47
C ARG A 81 15.87 4.57 5.33
N ASN A 82 15.86 3.61 6.25
CA ASN A 82 14.75 3.35 7.17
C ASN A 82 13.42 3.15 6.40
N GLN A 83 12.50 4.12 6.40
CA GLN A 83 11.21 4.02 5.70
C GLN A 83 11.26 4.50 4.24
N GLY A 84 12.36 5.12 3.81
CA GLY A 84 12.55 5.57 2.43
C GLY A 84 13.18 4.49 1.55
N GLY A 85 12.91 4.58 0.25
CA GLY A 85 13.39 3.66 -0.77
C GLY A 85 12.67 3.83 -2.10
N LEU A 86 12.66 2.77 -2.91
CA LEU A 86 11.63 2.60 -3.94
C LEU A 86 10.35 2.12 -3.24
N LEU A 87 9.23 2.81 -3.46
CA LEU A 87 8.02 2.62 -2.67
C LEU A 87 6.92 2.05 -3.56
N ASP A 88 5.96 2.83 -4.02
CA ASP A 88 4.80 2.27 -4.70
C ASP A 88 5.04 2.06 -6.19
N VAL A 89 4.26 1.14 -6.77
CA VAL A 89 4.15 0.93 -8.21
C VAL A 89 2.68 0.91 -8.61
N ALA A 90 2.34 1.67 -9.65
CA ALA A 90 1.01 1.67 -10.24
C ALA A 90 1.12 1.63 -11.76
N LEU A 91 0.17 0.96 -12.41
CA LEU A 91 0.04 1.00 -13.86
C LEU A 91 -0.89 2.15 -14.24
N HIS A 92 -0.61 2.80 -15.38
CA HIS A 92 -1.59 3.68 -15.99
C HIS A 92 -2.87 2.89 -16.33
N PRO A 93 -4.08 3.47 -16.24
CA PRO A 93 -5.32 2.79 -16.64
C PRO A 93 -5.25 2.19 -18.05
N ASP A 94 -4.74 2.95 -19.02
CA ASP A 94 -4.47 2.50 -20.40
C ASP A 94 -3.12 1.77 -20.60
N PHE A 95 -2.61 1.08 -19.57
CA PHE A 95 -1.28 0.42 -19.63
C PHE A 95 -1.14 -0.55 -20.81
N ALA A 96 -2.22 -1.23 -21.21
CA ALA A 96 -2.22 -2.15 -22.35
C ALA A 96 -1.72 -1.45 -23.64
N ASP A 97 -2.02 -0.16 -23.80
CA ASP A 97 -1.67 0.62 -24.98
C ASP A 97 -0.39 1.42 -24.79
N ASN A 98 -0.25 2.14 -23.66
CA ASN A 98 0.84 3.09 -23.46
C ASN A 98 2.04 2.53 -22.69
N ARG A 99 1.87 1.38 -22.02
CA ARG A 99 2.89 0.71 -21.20
C ARG A 99 3.44 1.55 -20.04
N LEU A 100 2.75 2.60 -19.61
CA LEU A 100 3.24 3.52 -18.58
C LEU A 100 3.11 2.92 -17.17
N VAL A 101 4.25 2.86 -16.48
CA VAL A 101 4.37 2.49 -15.07
C VAL A 101 4.76 3.72 -14.27
N TYR A 102 4.10 3.90 -13.13
CA TYR A 102 4.35 4.98 -12.18
C TYR A 102 5.04 4.41 -10.96
N LEU A 103 6.08 5.12 -10.51
CA LEU A 103 6.82 4.78 -9.30
C LEU A 103 6.84 5.96 -8.35
N SER A 104 6.58 5.69 -7.07
CA SER A 104 6.89 6.63 -6.01
C SER A 104 8.16 6.20 -5.26
N TYR A 105 8.96 7.17 -4.83
CA TYR A 105 10.24 6.87 -4.20
C TYR A 105 10.77 8.06 -3.37
N SER A 106 11.72 7.78 -2.49
CA SER A 106 12.49 8.82 -1.79
C SER A 106 13.60 9.37 -2.69
N GLU A 107 13.37 10.49 -3.35
CA GLU A 107 14.39 11.13 -4.20
C GLU A 107 15.42 11.88 -3.34
N PRO A 108 16.73 11.57 -3.43
CA PRO A 108 17.76 12.32 -2.75
C PRO A 108 17.87 13.75 -3.28
N ARG A 109 17.90 14.75 -2.40
CA ARG A 109 18.01 16.17 -2.76
C ARG A 109 18.89 16.93 -1.77
N ARG A 110 19.38 18.10 -2.17
CA ARG A 110 20.09 18.98 -1.24
C ARG A 110 19.17 19.31 -0.06
N GLY A 111 19.62 19.00 1.16
CA GLY A 111 18.83 19.19 2.39
C GLY A 111 18.01 17.96 2.82
N GLY A 112 18.16 16.81 2.17
CA GLY A 112 17.54 15.55 2.59
C GLY A 112 16.96 14.75 1.43
N SER A 113 15.66 14.47 1.48
CA SER A 113 14.94 13.83 0.39
C SER A 113 13.51 14.31 0.29
N VAL A 114 12.86 14.06 -0.85
CA VAL A 114 11.42 14.27 -1.07
C VAL A 114 10.77 12.94 -1.41
N THR A 115 9.47 12.80 -1.14
CA THR A 115 8.66 11.81 -1.86
C THR A 115 8.50 12.32 -3.28
N ALA A 116 8.97 11.56 -4.27
CA ALA A 116 8.84 11.88 -5.68
C ALA A 116 7.96 10.83 -6.37
N VAL A 117 7.29 11.25 -7.44
CA VAL A 117 6.58 10.36 -8.35
C VAL A 117 7.11 10.59 -9.75
N GLY A 118 7.47 9.52 -10.42
CA GLY A 118 7.83 9.52 -11.82
C GLY A 118 7.14 8.41 -12.59
N ARG A 119 7.23 8.46 -13.91
CA ARG A 119 6.66 7.46 -14.81
C ARG A 119 7.62 7.14 -15.95
N GLY A 120 7.56 5.91 -16.44
CA GLY A 120 8.29 5.47 -17.63
C GLY A 120 7.55 4.34 -18.34
N ALA A 121 7.89 4.10 -19.61
CA ALA A 121 7.27 3.02 -20.39
C ALA A 121 8.00 1.69 -20.16
N LEU A 122 7.28 0.64 -19.76
CA LEU A 122 7.85 -0.70 -19.57
C LEU A 122 8.03 -1.41 -20.92
N ARG A 123 9.29 -1.53 -21.37
CA ARG A 123 9.68 -2.16 -22.63
C ARG A 123 10.96 -2.97 -22.45
N ASN A 124 10.98 -4.19 -22.99
CA ASN A 124 12.18 -5.04 -23.04
C ASN A 124 12.89 -5.18 -21.67
N GLY A 125 12.13 -5.39 -20.59
CA GLY A 125 12.70 -5.56 -19.24
C GLY A 125 13.24 -4.27 -18.59
N ALA A 126 12.85 -3.09 -19.07
CA ALA A 126 13.25 -1.81 -18.47
C ALA A 126 12.14 -0.75 -18.57
N LEU A 127 12.19 0.23 -17.67
CA LEU A 127 11.47 1.48 -17.82
C LEU A 127 12.29 2.42 -18.73
N THR A 128 11.70 2.86 -19.84
CA THR A 128 12.29 3.85 -20.75
C THR A 128 11.64 5.21 -20.55
N ASP A 129 12.37 6.27 -20.90
CA ASP A 129 11.86 7.65 -20.88
C ASP A 129 11.32 8.06 -19.51
N PHE A 130 11.98 7.60 -18.44
CA PHE A 130 11.54 7.86 -17.09
C PHE A 130 11.65 9.35 -16.75
N GLU A 131 10.53 9.97 -16.40
CA GLU A 131 10.43 11.37 -16.02
C GLU A 131 9.80 11.55 -14.64
N VAL A 132 10.25 12.56 -13.90
CA VAL A 132 9.66 12.90 -12.59
C VAL A 132 8.56 13.92 -12.78
N ILE A 133 7.34 13.57 -12.40
CA ILE A 133 6.13 14.37 -12.61
C ILE A 133 5.67 15.10 -11.33
N PHE A 134 6.08 14.62 -10.15
CA PHE A 134 5.71 15.26 -8.88
C PHE A 134 6.80 15.09 -7.82
N ARG A 135 6.89 16.08 -6.92
CA ARG A 135 7.75 16.07 -5.73
C ARG A 135 7.04 16.73 -4.57
N ALA A 136 6.96 16.03 -3.44
CA ALA A 136 6.47 16.60 -2.19
C ALA A 136 7.55 17.52 -1.58
N THR A 137 7.49 18.81 -1.90
CA THR A 137 8.49 19.81 -1.50
C THR A 137 8.09 20.54 -0.21
N PRO A 138 9.06 21.16 0.49
CA PRO A 138 10.52 21.13 0.26
C PRO A 138 11.22 19.80 0.65
N PRO A 139 12.49 19.56 0.26
CA PRO A 139 13.26 18.45 0.84
C PRO A 139 13.37 18.54 2.37
N VAL A 140 13.30 17.39 3.03
CA VAL A 140 13.45 17.27 4.49
C VAL A 140 14.52 16.23 4.80
N ASP A 141 15.47 16.56 5.68
CA ASP A 141 16.41 15.57 6.22
C ASP A 141 15.71 14.72 7.28
N SER A 142 15.01 13.70 6.79
CA SER A 142 14.31 12.71 7.58
C SER A 142 14.28 11.39 6.84
N SER A 143 14.24 10.30 7.59
CA SER A 143 14.14 8.93 7.08
C SER A 143 12.78 8.29 7.38
N LYS A 144 11.80 9.10 7.79
CA LYS A 144 10.48 8.66 8.24
C LYS A 144 9.38 9.37 7.46
N HIS A 145 8.21 8.75 7.47
CA HIS A 145 6.91 9.28 7.08
C HIS A 145 6.83 9.80 5.64
N PHE A 146 7.22 8.97 4.67
CA PHE A 146 7.17 9.33 3.25
C PHE A 146 5.75 9.23 2.65
N GLY A 147 4.83 8.53 3.31
CA GLY A 147 3.57 8.10 2.70
C GLY A 147 3.83 7.25 1.45
N SER A 148 3.55 7.85 0.28
CA SER A 148 3.97 7.43 -1.07
C SER A 148 3.03 6.47 -1.83
N ARG A 149 1.83 6.20 -1.35
CA ARG A 149 0.87 5.38 -2.11
C ARG A 149 0.32 6.15 -3.32
N LEU A 150 0.09 5.45 -4.41
CA LEU A 150 -0.45 5.92 -5.69
C LEU A 150 -1.77 5.20 -5.97
N ALA A 151 -2.74 5.93 -6.51
CA ALA A 151 -3.96 5.33 -7.01
C ALA A 151 -4.50 6.17 -8.17
N PHE A 152 -4.79 5.51 -9.29
CA PHE A 152 -5.57 6.12 -10.36
C PHE A 152 -7.05 5.91 -10.07
N ASP A 153 -7.84 6.98 -10.12
CA ASP A 153 -9.29 6.84 -10.14
C ASP A 153 -9.81 6.50 -11.53
N GLY A 154 -11.10 6.16 -11.60
CA GLY A 154 -11.80 5.90 -12.86
C GLY A 154 -12.06 7.15 -13.70
N ASP A 155 -11.74 8.34 -13.19
CA ASP A 155 -12.02 9.64 -13.80
C ASP A 155 -10.77 10.30 -14.41
N GLY A 156 -9.63 9.59 -14.39
CA GLY A 156 -8.39 10.01 -15.02
C GLY A 156 -7.47 10.85 -14.13
N TYR A 157 -7.67 10.83 -12.81
CA TYR A 157 -6.81 11.48 -11.83
C TYR A 157 -5.87 10.49 -11.15
N LEU A 158 -4.67 10.95 -10.83
CA LEU A 158 -3.69 10.26 -10.00
C LEU A 158 -3.70 10.88 -8.60
N PHE A 159 -3.95 10.05 -7.59
CA PHE A 159 -3.78 10.41 -6.19
C PHE A 159 -2.44 9.95 -5.66
N VAL A 160 -1.83 10.77 -4.80
CA VAL A 160 -0.54 10.50 -4.16
C VAL A 160 -0.63 10.82 -2.68
N THR A 161 -0.22 9.90 -1.82
CA THR A 161 -0.05 10.19 -0.39
C THR A 161 1.35 10.70 -0.06
N SER A 162 1.45 11.63 0.88
CA SER A 162 2.74 12.13 1.39
C SER A 162 2.63 12.37 2.89
N GLY A 163 3.48 11.71 3.68
CA GLY A 163 3.54 11.92 5.12
C GLY A 163 4.28 13.20 5.51
N GLU A 164 4.20 13.59 6.78
CA GLU A 164 4.73 14.89 7.26
C GLU A 164 6.23 14.91 7.56
N ARG A 165 6.92 13.77 7.34
CA ARG A 165 8.38 13.61 7.46
C ARG A 165 8.94 13.81 8.89
N GLY A 166 8.12 13.74 9.93
CA GLY A 166 8.52 14.00 11.32
C GLY A 166 8.70 15.49 11.65
N ARG A 167 8.01 16.36 10.92
CA ARG A 167 7.78 17.78 11.15
C ARG A 167 6.27 18.01 11.21
N ARG A 168 5.68 17.77 12.39
CA ARG A 168 4.21 17.61 12.53
C ARG A 168 3.44 18.82 12.03
N GLU A 169 3.98 20.02 12.25
CA GLU A 169 3.44 21.28 11.79
C GLU A 169 3.27 21.35 10.26
N HIS A 170 4.00 20.53 9.51
CA HIS A 170 3.86 20.47 8.06
C HIS A 170 2.51 19.90 7.60
N ALA A 171 1.86 19.06 8.42
CA ALA A 171 0.58 18.46 8.06
C ALA A 171 -0.55 19.51 7.92
N GLN A 172 -0.51 20.56 8.73
CA GLN A 172 -1.43 21.71 8.67
C GLN A 172 -0.93 22.83 7.73
N ALA A 173 0.37 22.88 7.46
CA ALA A 173 0.94 23.89 6.55
C ALA A 173 0.49 23.66 5.11
N MET A 174 -0.17 24.66 4.53
CA MET A 174 -0.78 24.60 3.18
C MET A 174 0.20 25.01 2.07
N ASP A 175 1.35 25.59 2.41
CA ASP A 175 2.42 25.96 1.48
C ASP A 175 3.37 24.79 1.15
N LYS A 176 3.07 23.58 1.64
CA LYS A 176 3.89 22.36 1.52
C LYS A 176 3.04 21.14 1.16
N TYR A 177 3.67 20.14 0.56
CA TYR A 177 3.04 18.86 0.19
C TYR A 177 3.24 17.73 1.21
N HIS A 178 3.55 18.07 2.45
CA HIS A 178 3.81 17.13 3.54
C HIS A 178 2.54 16.92 4.36
N GLY A 179 2.23 15.66 4.70
CA GLY A 179 1.01 15.33 5.44
C GLY A 179 -0.26 15.63 4.63
N LYS A 180 -0.26 15.21 3.36
CA LYS A 180 -1.31 15.52 2.37
C LYS A 180 -1.70 14.27 1.58
N VAL A 181 -2.93 14.28 1.06
CA VAL A 181 -3.28 13.58 -0.17
C VAL A 181 -3.27 14.61 -1.30
N ILE A 182 -2.58 14.29 -2.38
CA ILE A 182 -2.40 15.15 -3.56
C ILE A 182 -3.18 14.54 -4.71
N ARG A 183 -3.88 15.36 -5.51
CA ARG A 183 -4.54 14.95 -6.75
C ARG A 183 -3.91 15.64 -7.96
N LEU A 184 -3.49 14.84 -8.94
CA LEU A 184 -2.79 15.23 -10.15
C LEU A 184 -3.49 14.66 -11.38
N LEU A 185 -3.19 15.20 -12.56
CA LEU A 185 -3.39 14.51 -13.84
C LEU A 185 -2.26 13.49 -14.06
N PRO A 186 -2.40 12.54 -14.99
CA PRO A 186 -1.40 11.48 -15.21
C PRO A 186 -0.02 12.02 -15.61
N ASP A 187 0.07 13.22 -16.18
CA ASP A 187 1.34 13.89 -16.51
C ASP A 187 1.93 14.74 -15.36
N GLY A 188 1.27 14.74 -14.19
CA GLY A 188 1.66 15.51 -13.01
C GLY A 188 1.14 16.95 -13.00
N SER A 189 0.44 17.40 -14.04
CA SER A 189 -0.20 18.71 -14.03
C SER A 189 -1.36 18.74 -13.02
N ILE A 190 -1.72 19.95 -12.57
CA ILE A 190 -2.74 20.13 -11.53
C ILE A 190 -4.12 20.23 -12.17
N PRO A 191 -5.10 19.41 -11.76
CA PRO A 191 -6.48 19.56 -12.21
C PRO A 191 -7.08 20.90 -11.79
N ASP A 192 -7.77 21.58 -12.71
CA ASP A 192 -8.44 22.86 -12.44
C ASP A 192 -9.48 22.77 -11.31
N GLY A 193 -10.12 21.61 -11.15
CA GLY A 193 -11.12 21.35 -10.12
C GLY A 193 -10.54 21.02 -8.73
N ASN A 194 -9.23 21.18 -8.50
CA ASN A 194 -8.65 20.97 -7.18
C ASN A 194 -9.10 22.05 -6.17
N PRO A 195 -9.28 21.70 -4.88
CA PRO A 195 -9.90 22.60 -3.90
C PRO A 195 -9.20 23.95 -3.70
N TYR A 196 -7.89 24.00 -3.94
CA TYR A 196 -7.04 25.15 -3.62
C TYR A 196 -6.39 25.82 -4.83
N VAL A 197 -6.83 25.51 -6.05
CA VAL A 197 -6.32 26.17 -7.27
C VAL A 197 -6.57 27.68 -7.20
N GLY A 198 -5.55 28.46 -7.57
CA GLY A 198 -5.62 29.93 -7.57
C GLY A 198 -5.49 30.60 -6.20
N GLN A 199 -5.39 29.83 -5.11
CA GLN A 199 -5.21 30.40 -3.77
C GLN A 199 -3.74 30.76 -3.51
N GLN A 200 -3.48 32.02 -3.16
CA GLN A 200 -2.12 32.49 -2.92
C GLN A 200 -1.52 31.85 -1.66
N GLY A 201 -0.31 31.29 -1.79
CA GLY A 201 0.41 30.68 -0.67
C GLY A 201 -0.04 29.25 -0.33
N VAL A 202 -0.95 28.66 -1.12
CA VAL A 202 -1.39 27.27 -0.97
C VAL A 202 -0.90 26.45 -2.15
N GLN A 203 -0.49 25.21 -1.87
CA GLN A 203 -0.11 24.26 -2.90
C GLN A 203 -1.35 23.75 -3.65
N PRO A 204 -1.46 23.97 -4.97
CA PRO A 204 -2.69 23.72 -5.71
C PRO A 204 -2.98 22.22 -5.94
N GLY A 205 -1.98 21.35 -5.77
CA GLY A 205 -2.15 19.90 -5.83
C GLY A 205 -2.82 19.29 -4.60
N ILE A 206 -2.95 20.02 -3.48
CA ILE A 206 -3.54 19.48 -2.25
C ILE A 206 -4.99 19.10 -2.53
N TYR A 207 -5.33 17.84 -2.28
CA TYR A 207 -6.70 17.35 -2.25
C TYR A 207 -7.23 17.32 -0.82
N SER A 208 -6.43 16.87 0.15
CA SER A 208 -6.73 16.95 1.58
C SER A 208 -5.45 17.08 2.41
N TYR A 209 -5.59 17.47 3.69
CA TYR A 209 -4.47 17.78 4.57
C TYR A 209 -4.70 17.32 6.02
N GLY A 210 -3.71 17.52 6.89
CA GLY A 210 -3.80 17.04 8.27
C GLY A 210 -3.52 15.55 8.41
N HIS A 211 -2.70 14.98 7.52
CA HIS A 211 -2.28 13.58 7.59
C HIS A 211 -0.92 13.45 8.27
N ARG A 212 -0.69 12.38 9.03
CA ARG A 212 0.59 12.03 9.63
C ARG A 212 1.45 11.21 8.67
N ASN A 213 1.04 9.98 8.39
CA ASN A 213 1.80 9.09 7.52
C ASN A 213 0.90 8.03 6.86
N PRO A 214 0.19 8.40 5.78
CA PRO A 214 -0.70 7.49 5.09
C PRO A 214 0.05 6.37 4.40
N GLN A 215 -0.28 5.12 4.69
CA GLN A 215 0.44 3.95 4.17
C GLN A 215 -0.38 3.19 3.13
N GLY A 216 -1.67 2.97 3.35
CA GLY A 216 -2.60 2.37 2.39
C GLY A 216 -3.45 3.43 1.71
N MET A 217 -3.81 3.18 0.45
CA MET A 217 -4.78 3.97 -0.29
C MET A 217 -5.47 3.09 -1.33
N ILE A 218 -6.79 3.21 -1.46
CA ILE A 218 -7.57 2.58 -2.52
C ILE A 218 -8.56 3.59 -3.10
N VAL A 219 -9.00 3.33 -4.33
CA VAL A 219 -10.24 3.89 -4.86
C VAL A 219 -11.33 2.88 -4.51
N HIS A 220 -12.25 3.23 -3.62
CA HIS A 220 -13.33 2.35 -3.21
C HIS A 220 -14.29 2.13 -4.41
N PRO A 221 -14.34 0.93 -5.02
CA PRO A 221 -14.99 0.75 -6.32
C PRO A 221 -16.47 1.17 -6.36
N PRO A 222 -17.30 0.89 -5.33
CA PRO A 222 -18.70 1.29 -5.35
C PRO A 222 -18.94 2.81 -5.37
N SER A 223 -18.09 3.60 -4.71
CA SER A 223 -18.31 5.05 -4.55
C SER A 223 -17.30 5.92 -5.32
N GLY A 224 -16.23 5.35 -5.85
CA GLY A 224 -15.13 6.08 -6.50
C GLY A 224 -14.31 6.94 -5.52
N ARG A 225 -14.61 6.89 -4.22
CA ARG A 225 -13.96 7.74 -3.22
C ARG A 225 -12.61 7.16 -2.81
N ILE A 226 -11.67 8.04 -2.51
CA ILE A 226 -10.36 7.67 -2.01
C ILE A 226 -10.48 7.31 -0.54
N TRP A 227 -10.04 6.11 -0.18
CA TRP A 227 -9.89 5.71 1.21
C TRP A 227 -8.40 5.62 1.51
N VAL A 228 -7.98 6.08 2.68
CA VAL A 228 -6.59 5.98 3.14
C VAL A 228 -6.56 5.37 4.52
N ASN A 229 -5.51 4.63 4.82
CA ASN A 229 -5.16 4.36 6.21
C ASN A 229 -3.84 5.05 6.54
N GLU A 230 -3.63 5.32 7.83
CA GLU A 230 -2.41 5.97 8.25
C GLU A 230 -1.93 5.55 9.63
N HIS A 231 -0.62 5.72 9.84
CA HIS A 231 -0.01 5.49 11.14
C HIS A 231 -0.24 6.69 12.06
N GLY A 232 -0.81 6.43 13.23
CA GLY A 232 -0.77 7.30 14.40
C GLY A 232 0.59 7.30 15.10
N PRO A 233 0.74 8.07 16.19
CA PRO A 233 1.91 8.05 17.05
C PRO A 233 1.92 6.76 17.92
N ARG A 234 1.73 6.84 19.24
CA ARG A 234 1.52 5.67 20.08
C ARG A 234 0.03 5.40 20.18
N GLY A 235 -0.49 4.54 19.29
CA GLY A 235 -1.93 4.42 19.06
C GLY A 235 -2.44 5.46 18.08
N GLY A 236 -3.75 5.43 17.80
CA GLY A 236 -4.44 6.32 16.88
C GLY A 236 -4.07 6.12 15.42
N ASP A 237 -3.87 4.87 15.00
CA ASP A 237 -3.91 4.57 13.57
C ASP A 237 -5.34 4.69 13.06
N GLU A 238 -5.53 5.05 11.80
CA GLU A 238 -6.84 5.42 11.28
C GLU A 238 -7.13 4.80 9.92
N VAL A 239 -8.42 4.63 9.61
CA VAL A 239 -8.96 4.51 8.25
C VAL A 239 -9.86 5.71 8.00
N ASN A 240 -9.61 6.41 6.91
CA ASN A 240 -10.20 7.70 6.55
C ASN A 240 -10.80 7.63 5.15
N ILE A 241 -11.99 8.21 4.96
CA ILE A 241 -12.55 8.43 3.62
C ILE A 241 -12.27 9.87 3.20
N VAL A 242 -11.48 10.03 2.15
CA VAL A 242 -10.86 11.31 1.80
C VAL A 242 -11.81 12.22 1.04
N GLU A 243 -12.14 13.35 1.67
CA GLU A 243 -12.94 14.44 1.11
C GLU A 243 -12.09 15.56 0.49
N PRO A 244 -12.56 16.20 -0.60
CA PRO A 244 -11.89 17.34 -1.19
C PRO A 244 -11.88 18.53 -0.22
N GLY A 245 -10.69 19.01 0.13
CA GLY A 245 -10.47 20.09 1.08
C GLY A 245 -10.56 19.67 2.56
N GLY A 246 -10.73 18.37 2.84
CA GLY A 246 -10.87 17.87 4.20
C GLY A 246 -9.60 18.01 5.04
N ASN A 247 -9.79 18.37 6.32
CA ASN A 247 -8.75 18.38 7.35
C ASN A 247 -8.85 17.13 8.20
N TYR A 248 -7.81 16.30 8.21
CA TYR A 248 -7.74 15.05 9.00
C TYR A 248 -7.05 15.26 10.35
N GLY A 249 -6.86 16.52 10.74
CA GLY A 249 -6.62 16.90 12.12
C GLY A 249 -5.18 16.81 12.60
N TRP A 250 -4.34 15.92 12.07
CA TRP A 250 -2.96 15.78 12.58
C TRP A 250 -2.15 17.09 12.43
N PRO A 251 -1.38 17.52 13.46
CA PRO A 251 -1.23 16.91 14.79
C PRO A 251 -2.16 17.49 15.86
N GLU A 252 -3.07 18.37 15.48
CA GLU A 252 -3.94 19.11 16.41
C GLU A 252 -5.04 18.22 17.00
N VAL A 253 -5.46 17.19 16.26
CA VAL A 253 -6.41 16.15 16.68
C VAL A 253 -5.76 14.79 16.41
N THR A 254 -5.85 13.87 17.38
CA THR A 254 -5.38 12.49 17.23
C THR A 254 -5.92 11.60 18.35
N TYR A 255 -6.24 10.35 18.03
CA TYR A 255 -6.52 9.31 19.03
C TYR A 255 -5.26 8.78 19.72
N GLY A 256 -4.07 9.12 19.21
CA GLY A 256 -2.80 8.67 19.73
C GLY A 256 -2.18 9.64 20.74
N ARG A 257 -1.12 9.19 21.40
CA ARG A 257 -0.32 10.02 22.33
C ARG A 257 1.17 9.97 22.01
N GLU A 258 1.95 10.79 22.72
CA GLU A 258 3.41 10.67 22.65
C GLU A 258 3.88 9.28 23.08
N TYR A 259 4.95 8.79 22.43
CA TYR A 259 5.53 7.48 22.78
C TYR A 259 5.96 7.43 24.26
N TYR A 260 6.55 8.52 24.73
CA TYR A 260 7.08 8.69 26.09
C TYR A 260 6.70 10.04 26.69
N GLY A 261 5.42 10.45 26.58
CA GLY A 261 5.02 11.79 26.99
C GLY A 261 3.51 11.96 27.17
N PRO A 262 3.04 13.22 27.24
CA PRO A 262 1.63 13.54 27.42
C PRO A 262 0.80 13.24 26.17
N GLU A 263 -0.50 13.50 26.26
CA GLU A 263 -1.39 13.58 25.09
C GLU A 263 -0.90 14.67 24.12
N ILE A 264 -1.18 14.49 22.83
CA ILE A 264 -0.76 15.42 21.78
C ILE A 264 -1.85 16.48 21.54
N GLY A 265 -3.11 16.04 21.51
CA GLY A 265 -4.30 16.87 21.30
C GLY A 265 -5.56 16.09 21.67
N PRO A 266 -6.75 16.69 21.55
CA PRO A 266 -8.03 15.99 21.68
C PRO A 266 -8.20 14.92 20.58
N ASP A 267 -9.21 14.07 20.76
CA ASP A 267 -9.57 12.98 19.84
C ASP A 267 -10.54 13.42 18.73
N THR A 268 -11.23 14.56 18.87
CA THR A 268 -12.08 15.13 17.80
C THR A 268 -12.17 16.67 17.87
N ARG A 269 -12.58 17.29 16.77
CA ARG A 269 -12.85 18.74 16.65
C ARG A 269 -13.86 19.02 15.52
N PRO A 270 -14.77 20.02 15.63
CA PRO A 270 -15.83 20.23 14.64
C PRO A 270 -15.38 20.54 13.19
N ASP A 271 -14.16 21.02 12.97
CA ASP A 271 -13.59 21.32 11.65
C ASP A 271 -12.65 20.21 11.12
N VAL A 272 -12.58 19.07 11.83
CA VAL A 272 -11.79 17.90 11.44
C VAL A 272 -12.73 16.79 10.99
N VAL A 273 -12.35 16.09 9.93
CA VAL A 273 -13.03 14.89 9.45
C VAL A 273 -12.60 13.73 10.34
N ASP A 274 -13.54 13.12 11.05
CA ASP A 274 -13.26 11.95 11.88
C ASP A 274 -13.02 10.69 11.01
N PRO A 275 -12.14 9.77 11.45
CA PRO A 275 -11.94 8.50 10.77
C PRO A 275 -13.16 7.58 10.88
N ILE A 276 -13.32 6.68 9.90
CA ILE A 276 -14.35 5.63 9.98
C ILE A 276 -13.95 4.48 10.89
N HIS A 277 -12.66 4.36 11.20
CA HIS A 277 -12.10 3.37 12.12
C HIS A 277 -10.77 3.85 12.69
N GLN A 278 -10.48 3.48 13.94
CA GLN A 278 -9.17 3.75 14.54
C GLN A 278 -8.69 2.60 15.43
N TRP A 279 -7.37 2.44 15.51
CA TRP A 279 -6.72 1.47 16.37
C TRP A 279 -5.89 2.13 17.48
N THR A 280 -6.26 1.82 18.72
CA THR A 280 -5.48 2.12 19.92
C THR A 280 -5.49 0.89 20.83
N PRO A 281 -4.40 0.09 20.90
CA PRO A 281 -3.05 0.36 20.37
C PRO A 281 -2.94 0.27 18.84
N SER A 282 -1.89 0.93 18.31
CA SER A 282 -1.56 0.99 16.88
C SER A 282 -1.17 -0.39 16.33
N ILE A 283 -1.76 -0.77 15.20
CA ILE A 283 -1.40 -1.97 14.42
C ILE A 283 -0.28 -1.69 13.40
N ALA A 284 0.01 -0.41 13.16
CA ALA A 284 0.80 0.13 12.06
C ALA A 284 0.27 -0.35 10.70
N PRO A 285 -0.91 0.14 10.27
CA PRO A 285 -1.59 -0.32 9.07
C PRO A 285 -0.77 0.00 7.82
N SER A 286 -0.82 -0.87 6.83
CA SER A 286 -0.02 -0.79 5.62
C SER A 286 -0.90 -0.79 4.36
N GLY A 287 -0.57 -1.54 3.32
CA GLY A 287 -1.46 -1.70 2.17
C GLY A 287 -2.83 -2.25 2.58
N MET A 288 -3.84 -1.91 1.80
CA MET A 288 -5.20 -2.38 2.01
C MET A 288 -5.90 -2.68 0.69
N ALA A 289 -6.91 -3.54 0.73
CA ALA A 289 -7.72 -3.91 -0.42
C ALA A 289 -9.17 -4.04 0.01
N TRP A 290 -10.07 -3.37 -0.70
CA TRP A 290 -11.50 -3.66 -0.61
C TRP A 290 -11.80 -4.87 -1.50
N TYR A 291 -12.43 -5.89 -0.94
CA TYR A 291 -12.55 -7.17 -1.62
C TYR A 291 -13.87 -7.29 -2.39
N GLN A 292 -13.75 -7.71 -3.65
CA GLN A 292 -14.88 -7.94 -4.56
C GLN A 292 -14.70 -9.18 -5.43
N GLY A 293 -13.72 -10.03 -5.10
CA GLY A 293 -13.37 -11.19 -5.89
C GLY A 293 -14.42 -12.30 -5.80
N ASP A 294 -14.37 -13.21 -6.78
CA ASP A 294 -15.26 -14.36 -6.81
C ASP A 294 -14.74 -15.55 -5.99
N ALA A 295 -13.45 -15.57 -5.65
CA ALA A 295 -12.83 -16.69 -4.93
C ALA A 295 -13.33 -16.80 -3.47
N PHE A 296 -13.64 -15.67 -2.82
CA PHE A 296 -14.16 -15.62 -1.44
C PHE A 296 -15.48 -14.84 -1.39
N PRO A 297 -16.61 -15.41 -1.85
CA PRO A 297 -17.88 -14.67 -1.95
C PRO A 297 -18.33 -14.02 -0.64
N ASP A 298 -18.07 -14.66 0.51
CA ASP A 298 -18.51 -14.18 1.82
C ASP A 298 -17.64 -13.04 2.38
N TRP A 299 -16.48 -12.77 1.78
CA TRP A 299 -15.64 -11.60 2.10
C TRP A 299 -15.92 -10.39 1.21
N ARG A 300 -16.87 -10.48 0.27
CA ARG A 300 -17.19 -9.35 -0.63
C ARG A 300 -17.77 -8.19 0.18
N GLY A 301 -17.17 -7.02 0.02
CA GLY A 301 -17.55 -5.85 0.80
C GLY A 301 -16.59 -5.54 1.94
N ASP A 302 -15.75 -6.48 2.33
CA ASP A 302 -14.81 -6.29 3.44
C ASP A 302 -13.56 -5.52 3.01
N LEU A 303 -12.96 -4.84 3.98
CA LEU A 303 -11.67 -4.18 3.81
C LEU A 303 -10.57 -4.98 4.52
N PHE A 304 -9.57 -5.42 3.75
CA PHE A 304 -8.39 -6.09 4.28
C PHE A 304 -7.24 -5.10 4.45
N VAL A 305 -6.62 -5.08 5.63
CA VAL A 305 -5.54 -4.13 5.98
C VAL A 305 -4.36 -4.90 6.56
N GLY A 306 -3.18 -4.74 5.98
CA GLY A 306 -1.97 -5.34 6.53
C GLY A 306 -1.52 -4.64 7.81
N ALA A 307 -1.07 -5.39 8.82
CA ALA A 307 -0.51 -4.84 10.06
C ALA A 307 0.99 -5.11 10.16
N LEU A 308 1.79 -4.04 10.28
CA LEU A 308 3.24 -4.15 10.42
C LEU A 308 3.66 -4.44 11.87
N ALA A 309 3.05 -3.79 12.86
CA ALA A 309 3.50 -3.86 14.25
C ALA A 309 2.91 -5.04 15.00
N LEU A 310 1.62 -5.32 14.77
CA LEU A 310 0.90 -6.45 15.39
C LEU A 310 0.81 -7.68 14.48
N THR A 311 1.55 -7.69 13.37
CA THR A 311 1.87 -8.87 12.56
C THR A 311 0.69 -9.78 12.18
N HIS A 312 -0.35 -9.19 11.59
CA HIS A 312 -1.55 -9.88 11.13
C HIS A 312 -2.15 -9.21 9.90
N LEU A 313 -3.16 -9.84 9.29
CA LEU A 313 -4.05 -9.24 8.31
C LEU A 313 -5.37 -8.92 9.01
N ALA A 314 -5.74 -7.64 9.11
CA ALA A 314 -7.03 -7.25 9.66
C ALA A 314 -8.10 -7.31 8.55
N ARG A 315 -9.19 -8.04 8.80
CA ARG A 315 -10.42 -8.01 7.97
C ARG A 315 -11.43 -7.13 8.70
N LEU A 316 -11.86 -6.06 8.05
CA LEU A 316 -12.89 -5.16 8.56
C LEU A 316 -14.19 -5.41 7.82
N GLU A 317 -15.21 -5.84 8.54
CA GLU A 317 -16.57 -6.00 8.02
C GLU A 317 -17.23 -4.62 7.91
N LEU A 318 -17.86 -4.35 6.77
CA LEU A 318 -18.47 -3.05 6.46
C LEU A 318 -19.99 -3.14 6.31
N ASP A 319 -20.70 -2.22 6.97
CA ASP A 319 -22.10 -1.89 6.67
C ASP A 319 -22.14 -0.53 5.97
N GLY A 320 -22.16 -0.58 4.64
CA GLY A 320 -21.91 0.58 3.79
C GLY A 320 -20.46 1.05 3.95
N GLU A 321 -20.28 2.16 4.66
CA GLU A 321 -18.95 2.78 4.87
C GLU A 321 -18.54 2.78 6.35
N ARG A 322 -19.35 2.15 7.19
CA ARG A 322 -19.11 2.02 8.63
C ARG A 322 -18.50 0.65 8.90
N VAL A 323 -17.42 0.63 9.68
CA VAL A 323 -16.85 -0.61 10.19
C VAL A 323 -17.76 -1.18 11.28
N VAL A 324 -18.13 -2.45 11.17
CA VAL A 324 -19.03 -3.14 12.11
C VAL A 324 -18.39 -4.33 12.82
N GLY A 325 -17.32 -4.86 12.25
CA GLY A 325 -16.55 -5.97 12.80
C GLY A 325 -15.07 -5.86 12.42
N GLU A 326 -14.22 -6.47 13.22
CA GLU A 326 -12.79 -6.65 12.93
C GLU A 326 -12.38 -8.07 13.32
N GLU A 327 -11.73 -8.75 12.39
CA GLU A 327 -11.12 -10.05 12.59
C GLU A 327 -9.61 -9.96 12.26
N ARG A 328 -8.80 -10.72 12.99
CA ARG A 328 -7.36 -10.82 12.74
C ARG A 328 -7.01 -12.18 12.19
N LEU A 329 -6.44 -12.19 10.99
CA LEU A 329 -6.01 -13.38 10.29
C LEU A 329 -4.47 -13.49 10.33
N LEU A 330 -3.95 -14.71 10.28
CA LEU A 330 -2.52 -15.01 10.15
C LEU A 330 -1.63 -14.53 11.32
N GLU A 331 -2.19 -14.35 12.52
CA GLU A 331 -1.44 -13.91 13.71
C GLU A 331 -0.28 -14.86 14.08
N ASP A 332 -0.46 -16.15 13.84
CA ASP A 332 0.51 -17.20 14.14
C ASP A 332 1.75 -17.16 13.23
N ARG A 333 1.62 -16.58 12.03
CA ARG A 333 2.71 -16.41 11.07
C ARG A 333 3.73 -15.36 11.50
N ASN A 334 3.33 -14.43 12.36
CA ASN A 334 4.14 -13.30 12.83
C ASN A 334 4.77 -12.50 11.66
N TRP A 335 4.04 -12.37 10.56
CA TRP A 335 4.47 -11.63 9.38
C TRP A 335 4.11 -10.16 9.49
N ARG A 336 5.08 -9.29 9.22
CA ARG A 336 4.84 -7.84 9.09
C ARG A 336 4.22 -7.56 7.73
N ILE A 337 2.90 -7.60 7.62
CA ILE A 337 2.23 -7.45 6.32
C ILE A 337 2.34 -6.01 5.84
N ARG A 338 2.89 -5.81 4.64
CA ARG A 338 3.22 -4.51 4.04
C ARG A 338 2.26 -4.09 2.95
N ASP A 339 1.84 -5.02 2.11
CA ASP A 339 0.90 -4.72 1.05
C ASP A 339 -0.16 -5.80 0.94
N VAL A 340 -1.37 -5.38 0.59
CA VAL A 340 -2.53 -6.24 0.40
C VAL A 340 -3.16 -5.84 -0.93
N ARG A 341 -3.42 -6.81 -1.80
CA ARG A 341 -4.06 -6.59 -3.10
C ARG A 341 -5.06 -7.70 -3.39
N ALA A 342 -6.25 -7.33 -3.87
CA ALA A 342 -7.12 -8.29 -4.54
C ALA A 342 -6.62 -8.48 -5.97
N GLY A 343 -6.33 -9.74 -6.34
CA GLY A 343 -5.88 -10.12 -7.67
C GLY A 343 -7.00 -10.15 -8.70
N PRO A 344 -6.66 -10.07 -10.00
CA PRO A 344 -7.65 -10.22 -11.07
C PRO A 344 -8.27 -11.63 -11.13
N ASP A 345 -7.63 -12.61 -10.48
CA ASP A 345 -8.13 -13.97 -10.28
C ASP A 345 -9.06 -14.11 -9.05
N GLY A 346 -9.32 -13.01 -8.34
CA GLY A 346 -10.14 -13.00 -7.14
C GLY A 346 -9.39 -13.42 -5.87
N MET A 347 -8.10 -13.75 -5.92
CA MET A 347 -7.33 -14.12 -4.73
C MET A 347 -6.85 -12.87 -3.98
N ILE A 348 -6.40 -13.02 -2.73
CA ILE A 348 -5.79 -11.92 -1.95
C ILE A 348 -4.29 -12.15 -1.89
N TYR A 349 -3.50 -11.19 -2.37
CA TYR A 349 -2.04 -11.22 -2.38
C TYR A 349 -1.47 -10.36 -1.28
N LEU A 350 -0.45 -10.88 -0.59
CA LEU A 350 0.19 -10.22 0.55
C LEU A 350 1.71 -10.13 0.34
N LEU A 351 2.27 -8.95 0.59
CA LEU A 351 3.71 -8.76 0.72
C LEU A 351 4.11 -8.66 2.20
N VAL A 352 5.19 -9.34 2.57
CA VAL A 352 5.76 -9.29 3.93
C VAL A 352 6.98 -8.35 3.96
N ASP A 353 7.07 -7.47 4.96
CA ASP A 353 8.22 -6.58 5.18
C ASP A 353 9.29 -7.29 6.03
N ALA A 354 10.19 -8.00 5.35
CA ALA A 354 11.39 -8.64 5.91
C ALA A 354 12.56 -8.56 4.91
N ALA A 355 13.78 -8.83 5.37
CA ALA A 355 14.96 -8.86 4.51
C ALA A 355 15.00 -10.08 3.55
N ASP A 356 14.29 -11.14 3.92
CA ASP A 356 14.00 -12.32 3.11
C ASP A 356 12.51 -12.61 3.30
N ALA A 357 11.71 -12.16 2.34
CA ALA A 357 10.27 -12.09 2.46
C ALA A 357 9.57 -12.90 1.36
N PRO A 358 8.46 -13.57 1.70
CA PRO A 358 7.58 -14.14 0.70
C PRO A 358 6.62 -13.08 0.12
N LEU A 359 6.24 -13.29 -1.14
CA LEU A 359 4.94 -12.89 -1.69
C LEU A 359 4.03 -14.12 -1.56
N VAL A 360 2.90 -13.96 -0.87
CA VAL A 360 1.92 -15.04 -0.69
C VAL A 360 0.58 -14.66 -1.32
N ARG A 361 -0.24 -15.66 -1.60
CA ARG A 361 -1.66 -15.48 -1.93
C ARG A 361 -2.54 -16.36 -1.05
N LEU A 362 -3.72 -15.85 -0.74
CA LEU A 362 -4.77 -16.59 -0.08
C LEU A 362 -5.66 -17.22 -1.14
N VAL A 363 -5.84 -18.53 -1.07
CA VAL A 363 -6.72 -19.30 -1.98
C VAL A 363 -7.79 -20.03 -1.18
N PRO A 364 -8.99 -20.30 -1.72
CA PRO A 364 -9.98 -21.12 -1.05
C PRO A 364 -9.43 -22.50 -0.72
N ALA A 365 -9.75 -23.02 0.46
CA ALA A 365 -9.38 -24.40 0.80
C ALA A 365 -10.18 -25.39 -0.04
N ASP A 366 -9.54 -26.47 -0.50
CA ASP A 366 -10.20 -27.51 -1.29
C ASP A 366 -11.35 -28.16 -0.48
N GLY A 367 -12.60 -27.97 -0.93
CA GLY A 367 -13.80 -28.58 -0.36
C GLY A 367 -14.82 -27.66 0.32
N ALA A 368 -14.71 -26.33 0.12
CA ALA A 368 -15.73 -25.35 0.48
C ALA A 368 -16.90 -25.31 -0.53
#